data_AF-A0AAV7K9E8-F1
#
_entry.id   AF-A0AAV7K9E8-F1
#
_cell.length_a   1.000
_cell.length_b   1.000
_cell.length_c   1.000
_cell.angle_alpha   90.00
_cell.angle_beta   90.00
_cell.angle_gamma   90.00
#
_symmetry.space_group_name_H-M   'P 1'
#
loop_
_entity.id
_entity.type
_entity.pdbx_description
1 polymer ?
#
loop_
_entity_poly.entity_id
_entity_poly.type
_entity_poly.pdbx_seq_one_letter_code
_entity_poly.pdbx_strand_id
1 'polypeptide(L)'
;MTISRRIENLSTDLKLTLEKRASEFQYYSLALDESTDATDTAQLAVFVRRIDSKFNLTEELANLHSLHDKTTGVDIYKAVMNGIDAIGLKLNNLCGVTTDGTPSMIGKERGFVALLEKERINSGNTGVYAIEINSLRKEFENRFKDLRSNIVNFAIFSNPFSLEPIELPEHLQLELVDMQCNQDLKAKFNDVTLIDFYQKYLSSSDYPNLIKHCKMMACLFGSTYICEQLFSQMKLVKSKCRTVLTDRHLEDTLRIATTDMEQNIDHIVRPMRHQSSSMSK
;
A
#
# COMPACT_ATOMS: atom_id res chain seq x y z
N MET A 1 47.47 8.03 -36.36
CA MET A 1 46.64 8.26 -35.14
C MET A 1 46.55 6.93 -34.39
N THR A 2 46.97 6.86 -33.12
CA THR A 2 46.97 5.63 -32.31
C THR A 2 45.56 5.29 -31.83
N ILE A 3 45.33 4.05 -31.38
CA ILE A 3 44.04 3.61 -30.80
C ILE A 3 43.67 4.47 -29.58
N SER A 4 44.61 4.73 -28.67
CA SER A 4 44.38 5.56 -27.48
C SER A 4 43.91 6.97 -27.83
N ARG A 5 44.54 7.61 -28.82
CA ARG A 5 44.14 8.95 -29.27
C ARG A 5 42.72 8.98 -29.84
N ARG A 6 42.29 7.90 -30.50
CA ARG A 6 40.91 7.79 -31.02
C ARG A 6 39.90 7.65 -29.89
N ILE A 7 40.23 6.88 -28.85
CA ILE A 7 39.39 6.73 -27.65
C ILE A 7 39.25 8.07 -26.94
N GLU A 8 40.35 8.80 -26.72
CA GLU A 8 40.32 10.14 -26.11
C GLU A 8 39.44 11.11 -26.91
N ASN A 9 39.61 11.15 -28.23
CA ASN A 9 38.82 12.04 -29.09
C ASN A 9 37.32 11.68 -29.03
N LEU A 10 36.98 10.39 -29.08
CA LEU A 10 35.59 9.93 -29.02
C LEU A 10 34.96 10.21 -27.65
N SER A 11 35.68 9.94 -26.56
CA SER A 11 35.22 10.23 -25.20
C SER A 11 35.00 11.72 -24.99
N THR A 12 35.92 12.56 -25.48
CA THR A 12 35.77 14.02 -25.41
C THR A 12 34.55 14.50 -26.19
N ASP A 13 34.32 13.96 -27.39
CA ASP A 13 33.16 14.31 -28.22
C ASP A 13 31.83 13.91 -27.55
N LEU A 14 31.77 12.70 -26.96
CA LEU A 14 30.60 12.24 -26.20
C LEU A 14 30.32 13.13 -24.99
N LYS A 15 31.37 13.50 -24.23
CA LYS A 15 31.23 14.38 -23.07
C LYS A 15 30.73 15.78 -23.47
N LEU A 16 31.33 16.38 -24.49
CA LEU A 16 30.88 17.67 -25.02
C LEU A 16 29.45 17.60 -25.56
N THR A 17 29.05 16.46 -26.12
CA THR A 17 27.68 16.24 -26.58
C THR A 17 26.70 16.18 -25.41
N LEU A 18 27.07 15.51 -24.31
CA LEU A 18 26.28 15.47 -23.08
C LEU A 18 26.11 16.88 -22.49
N GLU A 19 27.21 17.64 -22.37
CA GLU A 19 27.23 19.03 -21.90
C GLU A 19 26.32 19.95 -22.75
N LYS A 20 26.44 19.88 -24.09
CA LYS A 20 25.61 20.68 -25.00
C LYS A 20 24.12 20.37 -24.88
N ARG A 21 23.77 19.14 -24.56
CA ARG A 21 22.37 18.69 -24.43
C ARG A 21 21.81 18.88 -23.02
N ALA A 22 22.64 19.17 -22.02
CA ALA A 22 22.21 19.31 -20.63
C ALA A 22 21.02 20.29 -20.46
N SER A 23 21.00 21.38 -21.22
CA SER A 23 19.92 22.36 -21.20
C SER A 23 18.58 21.86 -21.78
N GLU A 24 18.60 20.79 -22.57
CA GLU A 24 17.41 20.15 -23.16
C GLU A 24 16.73 19.18 -22.19
N PHE A 25 17.39 18.82 -21.09
CA PHE A 25 16.90 17.82 -20.16
C PHE A 25 15.79 18.42 -19.31
N GLN A 26 14.57 17.88 -19.44
CA GLN A 26 13.46 18.29 -18.59
C GLN A 26 13.64 17.73 -17.18
N TYR A 27 14.00 16.44 -17.09
CA TYR A 27 14.27 15.76 -15.83
C TYR A 27 15.41 14.76 -16.00
N TYR A 28 16.10 14.46 -14.90
CA TYR A 28 17.08 13.39 -14.86
C TYR A 28 17.16 12.75 -13.48
N SER A 29 17.65 11.51 -13.43
CA SER A 29 18.05 10.83 -12.20
C SER A 29 19.51 10.40 -12.26
N LEU A 30 20.11 10.19 -11.10
CA LEU A 30 21.49 9.71 -10.98
C LEU A 30 21.51 8.28 -10.44
N ALA A 31 22.41 7.47 -10.97
CA ALA A 31 22.79 6.18 -10.38
C ALA A 31 24.28 6.23 -10.02
N LEU A 32 24.58 5.95 -8.76
CA LEU A 32 25.92 5.98 -8.22
C LEU A 32 26.30 4.61 -7.72
N ASP A 33 27.50 4.18 -8.08
CA ASP A 33 28.09 2.94 -7.59
C ASP A 33 29.58 3.14 -7.32
N GLU A 34 30.06 2.52 -6.24
CA GLU A 34 31.45 2.59 -5.81
C GLU A 34 32.09 1.22 -5.99
N SER A 35 33.24 1.17 -6.65
CA SER A 35 34.05 -0.05 -6.78
C SER A 35 35.53 0.27 -6.62
N THR A 36 36.37 -0.71 -6.32
CA THR A 36 37.82 -0.54 -6.22
C THR A 36 38.50 -0.94 -7.53
N ASP A 37 39.45 -0.12 -8.01
CA ASP A 37 40.27 -0.49 -9.16
C ASP A 37 41.41 -1.46 -8.79
N ALA A 38 42.21 -1.84 -9.79
CA ALA A 38 43.33 -2.79 -9.60
C ALA A 38 44.45 -2.28 -8.66
N THR A 39 44.42 -1.00 -8.30
CA THR A 39 45.35 -0.36 -7.37
C THR A 39 44.73 -0.09 -5.99
N ASP A 40 43.57 -0.68 -5.71
CA ASP A 40 42.80 -0.50 -4.46
C ASP A 40 42.32 0.94 -4.24
N THR A 41 42.24 1.75 -5.32
CA THR A 41 41.64 3.08 -5.27
C THR A 41 40.14 2.96 -5.52
N ALA A 42 39.32 3.55 -4.63
CA ALA A 42 37.88 3.60 -4.82
C ALA A 42 37.54 4.52 -6.02
N GLN A 43 36.66 4.04 -6.89
CA GLN A 43 36.17 4.70 -8.09
C GLN A 43 34.66 4.84 -7.97
N LEU A 44 34.18 6.08 -7.97
CA LEU A 44 32.76 6.41 -7.99
C LEU A 44 32.32 6.61 -9.44
N ALA A 45 31.49 5.71 -9.93
CA ALA A 45 30.81 5.86 -11.21
C ALA A 45 29.49 6.59 -11.01
N VAL A 46 29.25 7.63 -11.81
CA VAL A 46 28.01 8.40 -11.80
C VAL A 46 27.36 8.33 -13.17
N PHE A 47 26.20 7.68 -13.26
CA PHE A 47 25.39 7.63 -14.45
C PHE A 47 24.23 8.61 -14.37
N VAL A 48 23.91 9.25 -15.49
CA VAL A 48 22.75 10.13 -15.63
C VAL A 48 21.72 9.47 -16.55
N ARG A 49 20.51 9.26 -16.03
CA ARG A 49 19.36 8.85 -16.80
C ARG A 49 18.46 10.05 -17.02
N ARG A 50 18.35 10.51 -18.27
CA ARG A 50 17.70 11.78 -18.62
C ARG A 50 16.55 11.60 -19.60
N ILE A 51 15.60 12.53 -19.56
CA ILE A 51 14.49 12.61 -20.51
C ILE A 51 14.43 14.01 -21.13
N ASP A 52 14.29 14.07 -22.46
CA ASP A 52 14.10 15.34 -23.19
C ASP A 52 12.61 15.65 -23.44
N SER A 53 12.34 16.79 -24.08
CA SER A 53 11.00 17.25 -24.40
C SER A 53 10.23 16.37 -25.39
N LYS A 54 10.91 15.44 -26.07
CA LYS A 54 10.32 14.48 -27.00
C LYS A 54 10.16 13.09 -26.36
N PHE A 55 10.32 12.98 -25.04
CA PHE A 55 10.29 11.73 -24.28
C PHE A 55 11.40 10.72 -24.66
N ASN A 56 12.51 11.18 -25.25
CA ASN A 56 13.64 10.28 -25.47
C ASN A 56 14.37 10.07 -24.15
N LEU A 57 14.43 8.81 -23.73
CA LEU A 57 15.14 8.37 -22.54
C LEU A 57 16.54 7.89 -22.92
N THR A 58 17.58 8.42 -22.28
CA THR A 58 18.94 7.89 -22.43
C THR A 58 19.62 7.78 -21.07
N GLU A 59 20.58 6.87 -20.97
CA GLU A 59 21.41 6.67 -19.80
C GLU A 59 22.88 6.69 -20.24
N GLU A 60 23.68 7.54 -19.61
CA GLU A 60 25.07 7.79 -20.01
C GLU A 60 25.95 7.96 -18.78
N LEU A 61 27.23 7.60 -18.90
CA LEU A 61 28.23 7.90 -17.87
C LEU A 61 28.46 9.41 -17.82
N ALA A 62 28.13 10.03 -16.69
CA ALA A 62 28.37 11.44 -16.45
C ALA A 62 29.84 11.66 -16.07
N ASN A 63 30.28 10.97 -15.02
CA ASN A 63 31.62 11.11 -14.48
C ASN A 63 32.10 9.80 -13.86
N LEU A 64 33.43 9.63 -13.84
CA LEU A 64 34.13 8.63 -13.05
C LEU A 64 35.12 9.38 -12.15
N HIS A 65 35.00 9.23 -10.84
CA HIS A 65 35.83 9.94 -9.86
C HIS A 65 36.67 8.96 -9.05
N SER A 66 37.99 9.17 -9.04
CA SER A 66 38.90 8.47 -8.12
C SER A 66 38.86 9.12 -6.74
N LEU A 67 38.65 8.31 -5.70
CA LEU A 67 38.57 8.73 -4.30
C LEU A 67 39.81 8.21 -3.57
N HIS A 68 40.83 9.06 -3.42
CA HIS A 68 42.20 8.63 -3.07
C HIS A 68 42.47 8.35 -1.58
N ASP A 69 41.57 8.68 -0.64
CA ASP A 69 41.86 8.53 0.80
C ASP A 69 40.68 8.01 1.64
N LYS A 70 39.52 8.68 1.59
CA LYS A 70 38.32 8.32 2.36
C LYS A 70 37.07 8.51 1.51
N THR A 71 36.17 7.54 1.54
CA THR A 71 34.89 7.58 0.80
C THR A 71 33.77 8.04 1.73
N THR A 72 33.90 9.24 2.29
CA THR A 72 32.82 9.80 3.12
C THR A 72 31.69 10.34 2.25
N GLY A 73 30.47 10.35 2.77
CA GLY A 73 29.33 10.94 2.05
C GLY A 73 29.51 12.41 1.67
N VAL A 74 30.36 13.15 2.40
CA VAL A 74 30.72 14.54 2.08
C VAL A 74 31.61 14.62 0.84
N ASP A 75 32.56 13.70 0.70
CA ASP A 75 33.48 13.66 -0.45
C ASP A 75 32.73 13.24 -1.72
N ILE A 76 31.86 12.24 -1.60
CA ILE A 76 30.93 11.81 -2.65
C ILE A 76 30.02 12.96 -3.08
N TYR A 77 29.41 13.66 -2.12
CA TYR A 77 28.56 14.82 -2.39
C TYR A 77 29.30 15.90 -3.19
N LYS A 78 30.51 16.28 -2.79
CA LYS A 78 31.32 17.26 -3.52
C LYS A 78 31.67 16.79 -4.93
N ALA A 79 32.08 15.54 -5.09
CA ALA A 79 32.42 14.98 -6.40
C ALA A 79 31.22 15.03 -7.36
N VAL A 80 30.06 14.59 -6.88
CA VAL A 80 28.82 14.55 -7.66
C VAL A 80 28.33 15.96 -8.02
N MET A 81 28.30 16.89 -7.06
CA MET A 81 27.87 18.27 -7.32
C MET A 81 28.80 18.97 -8.32
N ASN A 82 30.11 18.80 -8.19
CA ASN A 82 31.07 19.31 -9.18
C ASN A 82 30.84 18.69 -10.57
N GLY A 83 30.48 17.41 -10.65
CA GLY A 83 30.13 16.73 -11.90
C GLY A 83 28.86 17.29 -12.55
N ILE A 84 27.80 17.47 -11.75
CA ILE A 84 26.53 18.10 -12.16
C ILE A 84 26.79 19.50 -12.73
N ASP A 85 27.57 20.33 -12.00
CA ASP A 85 27.90 21.69 -12.41
C ASP A 85 28.76 21.72 -13.68
N ALA A 86 29.75 20.82 -13.79
CA ALA A 86 30.59 20.71 -14.98
C ALA A 86 29.80 20.33 -16.24
N ILE A 87 28.76 19.51 -16.10
CA ILE A 87 27.87 19.14 -17.22
C ILE A 87 26.87 20.27 -17.53
N GLY A 88 26.61 21.17 -16.57
CA GLY A 88 25.58 22.21 -16.69
C GLY A 88 24.18 21.68 -16.37
N LEU A 89 24.08 20.60 -15.60
CA LEU A 89 22.79 20.04 -15.16
C LEU A 89 22.19 20.92 -14.07
N LYS A 90 20.92 21.30 -14.22
CA LYS A 90 20.21 22.09 -13.21
C LYS A 90 19.75 21.18 -12.07
N LEU A 91 20.12 21.49 -10.83
CA LEU A 91 19.69 20.69 -9.67
C LEU A 91 18.16 20.59 -9.54
N ASN A 92 17.41 21.63 -9.94
CA ASN A 92 15.95 21.63 -9.92
C ASN A 92 15.31 20.57 -10.84
N ASN A 93 16.05 20.06 -11.83
CA ASN A 93 15.58 19.02 -12.74
C ASN A 93 15.94 17.60 -12.25
N LEU A 94 16.71 17.46 -11.16
CA LEU A 94 17.03 16.18 -10.56
C LEU A 94 15.79 15.58 -9.87
N CYS A 95 15.29 14.46 -10.36
CA CYS A 95 14.08 13.81 -9.84
C CYS A 95 14.34 12.60 -8.94
N GLY A 96 15.52 12.00 -8.99
CA GLY A 96 15.85 10.84 -8.15
C GLY A 96 17.32 10.47 -8.16
N VAL A 97 17.73 9.73 -7.13
CA VAL A 97 19.10 9.23 -6.96
C VAL A 97 19.04 7.79 -6.48
N THR A 98 19.84 6.92 -7.08
CA THR A 98 19.97 5.50 -6.75
C THR A 98 21.40 5.21 -6.31
N THR A 99 21.56 4.53 -5.18
CA THR A 99 22.87 4.19 -4.58
C THR A 99 22.83 2.76 -4.02
N ASP A 100 23.98 2.15 -3.80
CA ASP A 100 24.14 0.82 -3.16
C ASP A 100 23.73 0.73 -1.69
N GLY A 101 23.40 1.86 -1.05
CA GLY A 101 22.91 1.90 0.33
C GLY A 101 24.01 1.81 1.38
N THR A 102 25.28 1.98 1.01
CA THR A 102 26.38 2.04 1.98
C THR A 102 26.23 3.23 2.95
N PRO A 103 26.82 3.18 4.16
CA PRO A 103 26.69 4.25 5.15
C PRO A 103 27.15 5.64 4.65
N SER A 104 28.12 5.69 3.73
CA SER A 104 28.56 6.92 3.07
C SER A 104 27.49 7.50 2.13
N MET A 105 26.64 6.67 1.53
CA MET A 105 25.53 7.09 0.66
C MET A 105 24.29 7.52 1.45
N ILE A 106 23.81 6.67 2.38
CA ILE A 106 22.49 6.84 3.03
C ILE A 106 22.55 7.31 4.50
N GLY A 107 23.74 7.62 5.03
CA GLY A 107 23.89 8.11 6.40
C GLY A 107 23.02 9.33 6.70
N LYS A 108 22.28 9.30 7.81
CA LYS A 108 21.21 10.28 8.13
C LYS A 108 21.66 11.75 8.17
N GLU A 109 22.90 12.03 8.60
CA GLU A 109 23.38 13.40 8.74
C GLU A 109 24.42 13.80 7.71
N ARG A 110 25.34 12.87 7.39
CA ARG A 110 26.54 13.08 6.56
C ARG A 110 26.61 12.16 5.34
N GLY A 111 25.58 11.35 5.11
CA GLY A 111 25.47 10.57 3.89
C GLY A 111 25.20 11.47 2.69
N PHE A 112 25.69 11.08 1.52
CA PHE A 112 25.51 11.83 0.27
C PHE A 112 24.05 12.20 0.01
N VAL A 113 23.12 11.24 0.12
CA VAL A 113 21.68 11.47 -0.14
C VAL A 113 21.12 12.52 0.83
N ALA A 114 21.46 12.43 2.12
CA ALA A 114 21.00 13.38 3.13
C ALA A 114 21.55 14.81 2.89
N LEU A 115 22.79 14.93 2.41
CA LEU A 115 23.39 16.24 2.07
C LEU A 115 22.73 16.86 0.83
N LEU A 116 22.47 16.03 -0.18
CA LEU A 116 21.78 16.45 -1.41
C LEU A 116 20.33 16.90 -1.13
N GLU A 117 19.61 16.20 -0.27
CA GLU A 117 18.26 16.59 0.13
C GLU A 117 18.22 17.94 0.84
N LYS A 118 19.18 18.20 1.75
CA LYS A 118 19.31 19.50 2.42
C LYS A 118 19.50 20.63 1.41
N GLU A 119 20.33 20.42 0.39
CA GLU A 119 20.56 21.40 -0.67
C GLU A 119 19.30 21.66 -1.51
N ARG A 120 18.56 20.60 -1.84
CA ARG A 120 17.30 20.71 -2.60
C ARG A 120 16.20 21.44 -1.81
N ILE A 121 16.09 21.19 -0.51
CA ILE A 121 15.14 21.87 0.37
C ILE A 121 15.46 23.37 0.45
N ASN A 122 16.75 23.72 0.52
CA ASN A 122 17.18 25.12 0.55
C ASN A 122 16.98 25.84 -0.80
N SER A 123 16.95 25.09 -1.91
CA SER A 123 16.93 25.62 -3.28
C SER A 123 15.54 25.65 -3.96
N GLY A 124 14.50 25.03 -3.38
CA GLY A 124 13.24 24.77 -4.11
C GLY A 124 11.96 24.70 -3.28
N ASN A 125 10.87 25.16 -3.91
CA ASN A 125 9.53 25.44 -3.38
C ASN A 125 8.73 24.16 -3.02
N THR A 126 9.11 23.47 -1.95
CA THR A 126 8.36 22.32 -1.38
C THR A 126 6.94 22.66 -0.91
N GLY A 127 6.59 23.95 -0.87
CA GLY A 127 5.27 24.45 -0.50
C GLY A 127 4.12 23.95 -1.39
N VAL A 128 4.39 23.57 -2.65
CA VAL A 128 3.35 23.02 -3.53
C VAL A 128 2.87 21.68 -2.97
N TYR A 129 3.75 20.68 -2.88
CA TYR A 129 3.41 19.35 -2.32
C TYR A 129 2.84 19.40 -0.90
N ALA A 130 3.24 20.38 -0.09
CA ALA A 130 2.70 20.56 1.25
C ALA A 130 1.18 20.84 1.22
N ILE A 131 0.66 21.53 0.19
CA ILE A 131 -0.76 21.81 0.04
C ILE A 131 -1.50 20.52 -0.33
N GLU A 132 -1.02 19.75 -1.32
CA GLU A 132 -1.70 18.51 -1.72
C GLU A 132 -1.67 17.45 -0.62
N ILE A 133 -0.57 17.33 0.13
CA ILE A 133 -0.47 16.40 1.27
C ILE A 133 -1.45 16.81 2.38
N ASN A 134 -1.58 18.10 2.69
CA ASN A 134 -2.53 18.57 3.70
C ASN A 134 -3.99 18.36 3.24
N SER A 135 -4.29 18.57 1.96
CA SER A 135 -5.60 18.28 1.37
C SER A 135 -5.95 16.79 1.49
N LEU A 136 -5.00 15.92 1.11
CA LEU A 136 -5.17 14.47 1.23
C LEU A 136 -5.40 14.05 2.69
N ARG A 137 -4.63 14.61 3.63
CA ARG A 137 -4.80 14.35 5.07
C ARG A 137 -6.21 14.69 5.52
N LYS A 138 -6.73 15.86 5.12
CA LYS A 138 -8.09 16.31 5.46
C LYS A 138 -9.17 15.40 4.88
N GLU A 139 -9.01 14.96 3.64
CA GLU A 139 -9.96 14.03 3.01
C GLU A 139 -9.98 12.67 3.70
N PHE A 140 -8.82 12.13 4.09
CA PHE A 140 -8.75 10.93 4.92
C PHE A 140 -9.41 11.15 6.29
N GLU A 141 -9.14 12.29 6.94
CA GLU A 141 -9.76 12.60 8.23
C GLU A 141 -11.28 12.70 8.15
N ASN A 142 -11.82 13.27 7.07
CA ASN A 142 -13.24 13.36 6.82
C ASN A 142 -13.86 12.00 6.49
N ARG A 143 -13.24 11.24 5.58
CA ARG A 143 -13.76 9.95 5.10
C ARG A 143 -13.85 8.89 6.19
N PHE A 144 -12.94 8.91 7.16
CA PHE A 144 -12.87 7.92 8.25
C PHE A 144 -13.30 8.48 9.61
N LYS A 145 -14.00 9.62 9.62
CA LYS A 145 -14.43 10.28 10.86
C LYS A 145 -15.37 9.39 11.69
N ASP A 146 -16.31 8.74 11.04
CA ASP A 146 -17.26 7.80 11.64
C ASP A 146 -16.56 6.56 12.22
N LEU A 147 -15.56 6.01 11.52
CA LEU A 147 -14.75 4.88 11.98
C LEU A 147 -14.00 5.26 13.26
N ARG A 148 -13.41 6.46 13.31
CA ARG A 148 -12.70 6.97 14.50
C ARG A 148 -13.63 7.16 15.69
N SER A 149 -14.84 7.68 15.48
CA SER A 149 -15.85 7.80 16.54
C SER A 149 -16.28 6.44 17.12
N ASN A 150 -16.05 5.36 16.39
CA ASN A 150 -16.39 4.00 16.80
C ASN A 150 -15.17 3.15 17.18
N ILE A 151 -13.99 3.76 17.35
CA ILE A 151 -12.75 3.01 17.61
C ILE A 151 -12.83 2.15 18.87
N VAL A 152 -13.48 2.65 19.92
CA VAL A 152 -13.71 1.91 21.17
C VAL A 152 -14.65 0.71 20.94
N ASN A 153 -15.69 0.87 20.10
CA ASN A 153 -16.60 -0.21 19.73
C ASN A 153 -15.90 -1.34 18.95
N PHE A 154 -14.90 -0.99 18.13
CA PHE A 154 -14.05 -1.96 17.46
C PHE A 154 -13.04 -2.60 18.42
N ALA A 155 -12.44 -1.82 19.31
CA ALA A 155 -11.42 -2.30 20.23
C ALA A 155 -11.96 -3.37 21.18
N ILE A 156 -13.16 -3.17 21.76
CA ILE A 156 -13.78 -4.15 22.65
C ILE A 156 -14.10 -5.48 21.93
N PHE A 157 -14.38 -5.43 20.63
CA PHE A 157 -14.64 -6.61 19.82
C PHE A 157 -13.36 -7.26 19.28
N SER A 158 -12.32 -6.48 18.94
CA SER A 158 -11.12 -7.02 18.27
C SER A 158 -10.00 -7.38 19.24
N ASN A 159 -9.91 -6.69 20.38
CA ASN A 159 -8.87 -6.91 21.38
C ASN A 159 -9.38 -6.57 22.79
N PRO A 160 -10.41 -7.28 23.28
CA PRO A 160 -10.98 -7.01 24.59
C PRO A 160 -9.94 -7.12 25.72
N PHE A 161 -8.94 -8.00 25.63
CA PHE A 161 -7.96 -8.22 26.70
C PHE A 161 -6.89 -7.12 26.86
N SER A 162 -6.80 -6.20 25.90
CA SER A 162 -5.86 -5.06 25.96
C SER A 162 -6.56 -3.71 26.08
N LEU A 163 -7.89 -3.69 26.15
CA LEU A 163 -8.69 -2.47 26.26
C LEU A 163 -8.78 -2.02 27.73
N GLU A 164 -8.55 -0.75 28.00
CA GLU A 164 -8.80 -0.17 29.31
C GLU A 164 -10.31 0.05 29.52
N PRO A 165 -10.94 -0.54 30.56
CA PRO A 165 -12.39 -0.48 30.73
C PRO A 165 -12.94 0.94 30.93
N ILE A 166 -12.14 1.90 31.39
CA ILE A 166 -12.60 3.22 31.85
C ILE A 166 -13.34 4.04 30.78
N GLU A 167 -13.11 3.75 29.50
CA GLU A 167 -13.73 4.44 28.36
C GLU A 167 -15.10 3.88 27.95
N LEU A 168 -15.56 2.80 28.59
CA LEU A 168 -16.79 2.09 28.22
C LEU A 168 -18.01 2.49 29.08
N PRO A 169 -19.24 2.25 28.60
CA PRO A 169 -20.42 2.27 29.46
C PRO A 169 -20.32 1.25 30.61
N GLU A 170 -20.80 1.61 31.81
CA GLU A 170 -20.68 0.82 33.05
C GLU A 170 -21.10 -0.66 32.91
N HIS A 171 -22.20 -0.92 32.17
CA HIS A 171 -22.68 -2.29 31.93
C HIS A 171 -21.74 -3.15 31.07
N LEU A 172 -20.93 -2.54 30.21
CA LEU A 172 -19.88 -3.23 29.46
C LEU A 172 -18.56 -3.29 30.25
N GLN A 173 -18.30 -2.31 31.11
CA GLN A 173 -17.10 -2.28 31.96
C GLN A 173 -17.03 -3.51 32.86
N LEU A 174 -18.11 -3.83 33.57
CA LEU A 174 -18.15 -4.95 34.50
C LEU A 174 -17.90 -6.29 33.79
N GLU A 175 -18.66 -6.56 32.73
CA GLU A 175 -18.51 -7.78 31.93
C GLU A 175 -17.12 -7.90 31.31
N LEU A 176 -16.54 -6.77 30.86
CA LEU A 176 -15.18 -6.76 30.29
C LEU A 176 -14.14 -7.10 31.36
N VAL A 177 -14.23 -6.49 32.54
CA VAL A 177 -13.31 -6.77 33.65
C VAL A 177 -13.38 -8.25 34.05
N ASP A 178 -14.58 -8.79 34.22
CA ASP A 178 -14.78 -10.20 34.57
C ASP A 178 -14.16 -11.13 33.52
N MET A 179 -14.36 -10.84 32.23
CA MET A 179 -13.75 -11.58 31.14
C MET A 179 -12.22 -11.45 31.14
N GLN A 180 -11.68 -10.24 31.35
CA GLN A 180 -10.24 -9.97 31.40
C GLN A 180 -9.52 -10.67 32.56
N CYS A 181 -10.22 -10.84 33.69
CA CYS A 181 -9.71 -11.57 34.85
C CYS A 181 -9.64 -13.09 34.64
N ASN A 182 -10.35 -13.63 33.63
CA ASN A 182 -10.39 -15.05 33.34
C ASN A 182 -9.21 -15.49 32.43
N GLN A 183 -8.23 -16.19 33.01
CA GLN A 183 -7.05 -16.66 32.29
C GLN A 183 -7.37 -17.73 31.23
N ASP A 184 -8.40 -18.55 31.46
CA ASP A 184 -8.82 -19.58 30.50
C ASP A 184 -9.41 -18.91 29.25
N LEU A 185 -10.27 -17.90 29.43
CA LEU A 185 -10.80 -17.12 28.30
C LEU A 185 -9.67 -16.40 27.55
N LYS A 186 -8.69 -15.84 28.27
CA LYS A 186 -7.52 -15.20 27.64
C LYS A 186 -6.69 -16.19 26.83
N ALA A 187 -6.46 -17.40 27.35
CA ALA A 187 -5.77 -18.44 26.61
C ALA A 187 -6.56 -18.84 25.35
N LYS A 188 -7.87 -19.08 25.49
CA LYS A 188 -8.74 -19.43 24.36
C LYS A 188 -8.80 -18.35 23.30
N PHE A 189 -8.83 -17.07 23.68
CA PHE A 189 -8.83 -15.96 22.74
C PHE A 189 -7.62 -15.97 21.79
N ASN A 190 -6.45 -16.41 22.28
CA ASN A 190 -5.24 -16.52 21.46
C ASN A 190 -5.17 -17.81 20.62
N ASP A 191 -5.98 -18.83 20.96
CA ASP A 191 -5.95 -20.14 20.31
C ASP A 191 -6.97 -20.30 19.17
N VAL A 192 -8.05 -19.49 19.15
CA VAL A 192 -9.15 -19.64 18.19
C VAL A 192 -9.43 -18.36 17.41
N THR A 193 -10.25 -18.47 16.35
CA THR A 193 -10.69 -17.28 15.60
C THR A 193 -11.58 -16.38 16.47
N LEU A 194 -11.64 -15.09 16.13
CA LEU A 194 -12.41 -14.11 16.90
C LEU A 194 -13.89 -14.50 17.05
N ILE A 195 -14.50 -15.00 15.98
CA ILE A 195 -15.91 -15.43 16.00
C ILE A 195 -16.07 -16.72 16.80
N ASP A 196 -15.15 -17.69 16.65
CA ASP A 196 -15.18 -18.92 17.45
C ASP A 196 -15.07 -18.65 18.95
N PHE A 197 -14.22 -17.67 19.33
CA PHE A 197 -14.06 -17.24 20.72
C PHE A 197 -15.40 -16.81 21.31
N TYR A 198 -16.03 -15.81 20.68
CA TYR A 198 -17.29 -15.25 21.17
C TYR A 198 -18.45 -16.24 21.08
N GLN A 199 -18.46 -17.15 20.10
CA GLN A 199 -19.52 -18.11 19.91
C GLN A 199 -19.45 -19.29 20.90
N LYS A 200 -18.24 -19.79 21.20
CA LYS A 200 -18.06 -21.05 21.94
C LYS A 200 -17.70 -20.85 23.41
N TYR A 201 -17.08 -19.73 23.76
CA TYR A 201 -16.48 -19.55 25.09
C TYR A 201 -17.13 -18.43 25.92
N LEU A 202 -17.85 -17.48 25.30
CA LEU A 202 -18.67 -16.52 26.04
C LEU A 202 -20.11 -17.03 26.18
N SER A 203 -20.59 -17.14 27.42
CA SER A 203 -21.98 -17.47 27.72
C SER A 203 -22.87 -16.23 27.69
N SER A 204 -24.06 -16.35 27.09
CA SER A 204 -25.08 -15.28 27.11
C SER A 204 -25.73 -15.08 28.48
N SER A 205 -25.57 -16.02 29.42
CA SER A 205 -25.98 -15.80 30.81
C SER A 205 -25.03 -14.87 31.55
N ASP A 206 -23.73 -14.98 31.27
CA ASP A 206 -22.67 -14.36 32.07
C ASP A 206 -22.23 -13.02 31.46
N TYR A 207 -22.25 -12.92 30.12
CA TYR A 207 -21.79 -11.75 29.37
C TYR A 207 -22.85 -11.25 28.35
N PRO A 208 -24.09 -10.96 28.77
CA PRO A 208 -25.18 -10.61 27.86
C PRO A 208 -24.91 -9.34 27.03
N ASN A 209 -24.29 -8.31 27.62
CA ASN A 209 -24.04 -7.05 26.92
C ASN A 209 -22.87 -7.16 25.95
N LEU A 210 -21.78 -7.81 26.34
CA LEU A 210 -20.64 -8.08 25.46
C LEU A 210 -21.06 -8.93 24.27
N ILE A 211 -21.84 -10.01 24.47
CA ILE A 211 -22.29 -10.85 23.35
C ILE A 211 -23.20 -10.05 22.41
N LYS A 212 -24.10 -9.23 22.94
CA LYS A 212 -24.95 -8.36 22.12
C LYS A 212 -24.09 -7.41 21.27
N HIS A 213 -23.07 -6.79 21.88
CA HIS A 213 -22.13 -5.91 21.19
C HIS A 213 -21.33 -6.66 20.12
N CYS A 214 -20.80 -7.84 20.44
CA CYS A 214 -20.01 -8.65 19.52
C CYS A 214 -20.83 -9.11 18.31
N LYS A 215 -22.11 -9.49 18.51
CA LYS A 215 -23.03 -9.81 17.41
C LYS A 215 -23.24 -8.60 16.48
N MET A 216 -23.39 -7.41 17.05
CA MET A 216 -23.52 -6.17 16.26
C MET A 216 -22.25 -5.88 15.45
N MET A 217 -21.07 -6.01 16.07
CA MET A 217 -19.78 -5.77 15.40
C MET A 217 -19.45 -6.80 14.33
N ALA A 218 -19.72 -8.08 14.59
CA ALA A 218 -19.48 -9.16 13.62
C ALA A 218 -20.27 -8.99 12.32
N CYS A 219 -21.44 -8.34 12.39
CA CYS A 219 -22.31 -8.10 11.23
C CYS A 219 -22.16 -6.69 10.61
N LEU A 220 -21.29 -5.83 11.13
CA LEU A 220 -21.24 -4.42 10.72
C LEU A 220 -20.79 -4.23 9.27
N PHE A 221 -19.92 -5.11 8.76
CA PHE A 221 -19.34 -5.00 7.43
C PHE A 221 -19.76 -6.16 6.52
N GLY A 222 -20.67 -5.90 5.60
CA GLY A 222 -20.93 -6.79 4.47
C GLY A 222 -19.87 -6.60 3.37
N SER A 223 -19.47 -7.68 2.71
CA SER A 223 -18.55 -7.59 1.57
C SER A 223 -19.30 -7.28 0.27
N THR A 224 -18.81 -6.31 -0.51
CA THR A 224 -19.32 -6.07 -1.88
C THR A 224 -19.04 -7.22 -2.82
N TYR A 225 -18.15 -8.13 -2.45
CA TYR A 225 -17.88 -9.37 -3.19
C TYR A 225 -19.17 -10.17 -3.47
N ILE A 226 -20.07 -10.27 -2.48
CA ILE A 226 -21.34 -10.99 -2.64
C ILE A 226 -22.21 -10.29 -3.70
N CYS A 227 -22.24 -8.96 -3.71
CA CYS A 227 -22.94 -8.18 -4.74
C CYS A 227 -22.32 -8.39 -6.13
N GLU A 228 -20.99 -8.42 -6.23
CA GLU A 228 -20.27 -8.67 -7.49
C GLU A 228 -20.51 -10.09 -8.03
N GLN A 229 -20.52 -11.08 -7.15
CA GLN A 229 -20.89 -12.46 -7.47
C GLN A 229 -22.35 -12.53 -7.96
N LEU A 230 -23.28 -11.88 -7.26
CA LEU A 230 -24.69 -11.77 -7.65
C LEU A 230 -24.84 -11.17 -9.05
N PHE A 231 -24.16 -10.06 -9.35
CA PHE A 231 -24.23 -9.42 -10.68
C PHE A 231 -23.62 -10.28 -11.79
N SER A 232 -22.60 -11.07 -11.47
CA SER A 232 -22.04 -12.05 -12.41
C SER A 232 -23.05 -13.15 -12.73
N GLN A 233 -23.75 -13.67 -11.72
CA GLN A 233 -24.83 -14.64 -11.92
C GLN A 233 -26.00 -14.04 -12.71
N MET A 234 -26.36 -12.78 -12.42
CA MET A 234 -27.40 -12.07 -13.17
C MET A 234 -27.11 -11.98 -14.67
N LYS A 235 -25.85 -11.72 -15.05
CA LYS A 235 -25.44 -11.72 -16.47
C LYS A 235 -25.68 -13.08 -17.13
N LEU A 236 -25.34 -14.18 -16.44
CA LEU A 236 -25.54 -15.54 -16.93
C LEU A 236 -27.02 -15.92 -17.08
N VAL A 237 -27.86 -15.55 -16.09
CA VAL A 237 -29.30 -15.82 -16.12
C VAL A 237 -29.96 -15.05 -17.26
N LYS A 238 -29.65 -13.75 -17.41
CA LYS A 238 -30.18 -12.93 -18.50
C LYS A 238 -29.68 -13.35 -19.89
N SER A 239 -28.46 -13.90 -20.01
CA SER A 239 -27.97 -14.40 -21.30
C SER A 239 -28.68 -15.68 -21.74
N LYS A 240 -29.05 -16.56 -20.80
CA LYS A 240 -29.72 -17.85 -21.11
C LYS A 240 -31.23 -17.70 -21.36
N CYS A 241 -31.91 -16.82 -20.62
CA CYS A 241 -33.37 -16.72 -20.62
C CYS A 241 -33.91 -15.40 -21.23
N ARG A 242 -33.17 -14.83 -22.18
CA ARG A 242 -33.26 -13.44 -22.67
C ARG A 242 -34.65 -12.94 -23.09
N THR A 243 -35.58 -13.84 -23.45
CA THR A 243 -36.91 -13.48 -23.98
C THR A 243 -38.08 -13.79 -23.04
N VAL A 244 -37.86 -14.45 -21.89
CA VAL A 244 -38.95 -15.01 -21.06
C VAL A 244 -38.88 -14.55 -19.59
N LEU A 245 -37.80 -13.87 -19.19
CA LEU A 245 -37.59 -13.54 -17.79
C LEU A 245 -38.33 -12.26 -17.38
N THR A 246 -39.27 -12.39 -16.45
CA THR A 246 -39.82 -11.23 -15.71
C THR A 246 -38.85 -10.82 -14.61
N ASP A 247 -38.96 -9.60 -14.09
CA ASP A 247 -38.12 -9.13 -12.98
C ASP A 247 -38.28 -10.01 -11.74
N ARG A 248 -39.50 -10.53 -11.49
CA ARG A 248 -39.77 -11.47 -10.40
C ARG A 248 -39.03 -12.79 -10.58
N HIS A 249 -39.07 -13.37 -11.79
CA HIS A 249 -38.34 -14.61 -12.07
C HIS A 249 -36.82 -14.43 -11.96
N LEU A 250 -36.31 -13.24 -12.31
CA LEU A 250 -34.90 -12.92 -12.11
C LEU A 250 -34.53 -12.90 -10.63
N GLU A 251 -35.31 -12.19 -9.82
CA GLU A 251 -35.10 -12.09 -8.39
C GLU A 251 -35.13 -13.47 -7.72
N ASP A 252 -36.16 -14.27 -8.01
CA ASP A 252 -36.32 -15.62 -7.46
C ASP A 252 -35.12 -16.52 -7.82
N THR A 253 -34.66 -16.45 -9.08
CA THR A 253 -33.51 -17.24 -9.55
C THR A 253 -32.22 -16.82 -8.84
N LEU A 254 -31.99 -15.51 -8.72
CA LEU A 254 -30.80 -14.98 -8.06
C LEU A 254 -30.79 -15.30 -6.57
N ARG A 255 -31.95 -15.21 -5.91
CA ARG A 255 -32.12 -15.55 -4.49
C ARG A 255 -31.75 -17.01 -4.21
N ILE A 256 -32.12 -17.94 -5.08
CA ILE A 256 -31.74 -19.36 -4.98
C ILE A 256 -30.25 -19.53 -5.29
N ALA A 257 -29.70 -18.78 -6.24
CA ALA A 257 -28.29 -18.93 -6.65
C ALA A 257 -27.28 -18.35 -5.66
N THR A 258 -27.69 -17.44 -4.77
CA THR A 258 -26.77 -16.77 -3.82
C THR A 258 -27.04 -17.07 -2.36
N THR A 259 -27.95 -18.00 -2.04
CA THR A 259 -28.25 -18.37 -0.65
C THR A 259 -27.34 -19.49 -0.17
N ASP A 260 -26.73 -19.30 0.99
CA ASP A 260 -26.08 -20.38 1.76
C ASP A 260 -27.03 -20.98 2.82
N MET A 261 -28.26 -20.47 2.93
CA MET A 261 -29.28 -20.99 3.85
C MET A 261 -29.83 -22.33 3.36
N GLU A 262 -29.93 -23.31 4.26
CA GLU A 262 -30.58 -24.59 3.99
C GLU A 262 -32.09 -24.42 3.74
N GLN A 263 -32.59 -25.08 2.71
CA GLN A 263 -34.00 -25.03 2.35
C GLN A 263 -34.77 -26.19 3.00
N ASN A 264 -35.94 -25.89 3.57
CA ASN A 264 -36.84 -26.91 4.09
C ASN A 264 -37.64 -27.56 2.94
N ILE A 265 -36.97 -28.42 2.18
CA ILE A 265 -37.54 -29.11 1.00
C ILE A 265 -38.77 -29.92 1.39
N ASP A 266 -38.75 -30.58 2.56
CA ASP A 266 -39.87 -31.40 3.03
C ASP A 266 -41.15 -30.58 3.21
N HIS A 267 -41.04 -29.38 3.79
CA HIS A 267 -42.17 -28.47 3.92
C HIS A 267 -42.72 -28.03 2.55
N ILE A 268 -41.84 -27.76 1.58
CA ILE A 268 -42.21 -27.32 0.22
C ILE A 268 -42.95 -28.42 -0.56
N VAL A 269 -42.54 -29.69 -0.38
CA VAL A 269 -43.07 -30.83 -1.15
C VAL A 269 -44.37 -31.40 -0.54
N ARG A 270 -44.64 -31.19 0.75
CA ARG A 270 -45.85 -31.68 1.45
C ARG A 270 -47.19 -31.36 0.77
N PRO A 271 -47.47 -30.12 0.31
CA PRO A 271 -48.71 -29.80 -0.38
C PRO A 271 -48.80 -30.44 -1.77
N MET A 272 -47.66 -30.58 -2.46
CA MET A 272 -47.59 -31.13 -3.82
C MET A 272 -47.92 -32.63 -3.86
N ARG A 273 -47.55 -33.38 -2.80
CA ARG A 273 -47.87 -34.80 -2.68
C ARG A 273 -49.38 -35.09 -2.53
N HIS A 274 -50.15 -34.15 -1.99
CA HIS A 274 -51.60 -34.30 -1.79
C HIS A 274 -52.41 -34.01 -3.06
N GLN A 275 -51.87 -33.23 -4.00
CA GLN A 275 -52.54 -32.91 -5.26
C GLN A 275 -52.46 -34.06 -6.29
N SER A 276 -51.44 -34.91 -6.23
CA SER A 276 -51.31 -36.09 -7.10
C SER A 276 -52.32 -37.21 -6.78
N SER A 277 -52.87 -37.24 -5.57
CA SER A 277 -53.82 -38.27 -5.11
C SER A 277 -55.30 -37.98 -5.44
N SER A 278 -55.62 -36.79 -5.98
CA SER A 278 -57.01 -36.43 -6.36
C SER A 278 -57.28 -36.51 -7.86
N MET A 279 -56.31 -36.90 -8.69
CA MET A 279 -56.45 -37.05 -10.15
C MET A 279 -56.60 -38.50 -10.63
N SER A 280 -56.85 -39.45 -9.71
CA SER A 280 -57.14 -40.84 -10.04
C SER A 280 -58.49 -41.26 -9.47
N LYS A 281 -59.57 -40.85 -10.15
CA LYS A 281 -60.90 -41.49 -10.14
C LYS A 281 -61.68 -41.04 -11.37
#